data_AF-A0A7C3XXM1-F1
#
_entry.id   AF-A0A7C3XXM1-F1
#
_cell.length_a   1.000
_cell.length_b   1.000
_cell.length_c   1.000
_cell.angle_alpha   90.00
_cell.angle_beta   90.00
_cell.angle_gamma   90.00
#
_symmetry.space_group_name_H-M   'P 1'
#
loop_
_entity.id
_entity.type
_entity.pdbx_description
1 polymer ?
#
loop_
_entity_poly.entity_id
_entity_poly.type
_entity_poly.pdbx_seq_one_letter_code
_entity_poly.pdbx_strand_id
1 'polypeptide(L)'
;MAAGLLAGRLVAGENPATKPVVRAPVAYDHVASMRKSLEAMPDGGKYKLSDLVRIRCSGGMLFVEPQPAARRQGTYRVRIEGSDAHWSVMYHGVAGGMDNVFITRYEFDEAARGGMWNISLRTFGGGFYFTAQVGSGNNMTHVNLHFANNQVRLTITGRQPGGVNQPLNVAASSFAELYSRHPDEFRRYVRPMIRKFAGEDPLAIKAGDAYRLFPEIQPDPRVTAQVTELLSALDSPVSAERNRASQALARLGAPGVLAVLRMDRSMLSPEQRARLEEFVAAHDDRRCADVEESRRDPWLLADCLEFEDPAVRIAAKAALCRMLGEDVKYDPLASPEARAAAADRLRDRLAKLPATRPAATQPAGQPVRIAPHS
;
A
#
# COMPACT_ATOMS: atom_id res chain seq x y z
N MET A 1 65.61 -33.96 -36.70
CA MET A 1 66.05 -35.00 -35.74
C MET A 1 65.21 -34.87 -34.48
N ALA A 2 64.54 -35.97 -34.13
CA ALA A 2 63.91 -36.35 -32.86
C ALA A 2 63.16 -35.29 -32.02
N ALA A 3 61.84 -35.26 -32.21
CA ALA A 3 60.87 -34.79 -31.23
C ALA A 3 60.64 -35.88 -30.16
N GLY A 4 60.78 -35.53 -28.87
CA GLY A 4 60.47 -36.41 -27.74
C GLY A 4 59.16 -36.01 -27.08
N LEU A 5 58.09 -36.78 -27.33
CA LEU A 5 56.84 -36.72 -26.59
C LEU A 5 57.05 -37.30 -25.18
N LEU A 6 56.82 -36.49 -24.14
CA LEU A 6 56.65 -36.96 -22.77
C LEU A 6 55.15 -36.97 -22.43
N ALA A 7 54.58 -38.17 -22.44
CA ALA A 7 53.22 -38.45 -21.98
C ALA A 7 53.19 -38.41 -20.44
N GLY A 8 52.68 -37.32 -19.88
CA GLY A 8 52.38 -37.19 -18.46
C GLY A 8 51.10 -37.94 -18.11
N ARG A 9 51.23 -39.03 -17.35
CA ARG A 9 50.15 -39.87 -16.82
C ARG A 9 49.44 -39.10 -15.69
N LEU A 10 48.24 -38.56 -15.96
CA LEU A 10 47.36 -37.97 -14.94
C LEU A 10 46.81 -39.10 -14.05
N VAL A 11 47.29 -39.16 -12.81
CA VAL A 11 46.74 -40.03 -11.77
C VAL A 11 45.46 -39.39 -11.26
N ALA A 12 44.33 -40.07 -11.48
CA ALA A 12 43.05 -39.72 -10.88
C ALA A 12 43.16 -39.91 -9.36
N GLY A 13 43.36 -38.82 -8.63
CA GLY A 13 43.22 -38.81 -7.18
C GLY A 13 41.75 -38.96 -6.81
N GLU A 14 41.40 -40.08 -6.17
CA GLU A 14 40.11 -40.27 -5.51
C GLU A 14 39.93 -39.15 -4.48
N ASN A 15 38.97 -38.27 -4.74
CA ASN A 15 38.62 -37.19 -3.85
C ASN A 15 37.87 -37.81 -2.66
N PRO A 16 38.42 -37.79 -1.42
CA PRO A 16 37.77 -38.44 -0.28
C PRO A 16 36.41 -37.80 -0.10
N ALA A 17 35.36 -38.64 -0.11
CA ALA A 17 33.97 -38.24 0.04
C ALA A 17 33.83 -37.25 1.21
N THR A 18 33.72 -35.97 0.91
CA THR A 18 33.40 -34.93 1.87
C THR A 18 32.02 -35.23 2.41
N LYS A 19 31.96 -35.76 3.63
CA LYS A 19 30.70 -35.94 4.36
C LYS A 19 29.95 -34.60 4.32
N PRO A 20 28.67 -34.59 3.92
CA PRO A 20 27.89 -33.36 3.93
C PRO A 20 27.93 -32.78 5.34
N VAL A 21 28.52 -31.59 5.48
CA VAL A 21 28.48 -30.83 6.72
C VAL A 21 27.03 -30.40 6.89
N VAL A 22 26.29 -31.13 7.70
CA VAL A 22 24.95 -30.74 8.15
C VAL A 22 25.15 -29.49 9.01
N ARG A 23 25.03 -28.30 8.41
CA ARG A 23 25.02 -27.04 9.16
C ARG A 23 23.78 -27.05 10.05
N ALA A 24 24.00 -27.04 11.36
CA ALA A 24 22.94 -26.88 12.34
C ALA A 24 22.12 -25.59 12.04
N PRO A 25 20.80 -25.60 12.27
CA PRO A 25 19.95 -24.44 11.99
C PRO A 25 20.26 -23.27 12.95
N VAL A 26 20.98 -22.26 12.45
CA VAL A 26 21.37 -21.04 13.21
C VAL A 26 20.20 -20.03 13.35
N ALA A 27 19.05 -20.26 12.69
CA ALA A 27 17.99 -19.26 12.60
C ALA A 27 17.13 -19.09 13.87
N TYR A 28 17.04 -20.10 14.74
CA TYR A 28 16.10 -20.07 15.89
C TYR A 28 16.52 -19.10 17.01
N ASP A 29 17.81 -18.79 17.16
CA ASP A 29 18.28 -17.90 18.23
C ASP A 29 17.94 -16.42 17.98
N HIS A 30 17.77 -16.00 16.73
CA HIS A 30 17.57 -14.58 16.43
C HIS A 30 16.20 -14.06 16.91
N VAL A 31 15.12 -14.80 16.63
CA VAL A 31 13.76 -14.42 17.02
C VAL A 31 13.59 -14.44 18.54
N ALA A 32 14.12 -15.48 19.20
CA ALA A 32 14.09 -15.57 20.67
C ALA A 32 14.91 -14.43 21.31
N SER A 33 16.09 -14.13 20.77
CA SER A 33 16.92 -13.01 21.23
C SER A 33 16.23 -11.66 21.05
N MET A 34 15.53 -11.44 19.93
CA MET A 34 14.77 -10.22 19.70
C MET A 34 13.58 -10.09 20.64
N ARG A 35 12.81 -11.16 20.84
CA ARG A 35 11.71 -11.18 21.80
C ARG A 35 12.21 -10.84 23.22
N LYS A 36 13.28 -11.50 23.66
CA LYS A 36 13.92 -11.23 24.96
C LYS A 36 14.40 -9.78 25.07
N SER A 37 14.96 -9.22 24.00
CA SER A 37 15.40 -7.82 23.96
C SER A 37 14.23 -6.84 24.09
N LEU A 38 13.09 -7.11 23.44
CA LEU A 38 11.87 -6.30 23.57
C LEU A 38 11.24 -6.41 24.96
N GLU A 39 11.24 -7.61 25.56
CA GLU A 39 10.73 -7.83 26.91
C GLU A 39 11.55 -7.12 27.98
N ALA A 40 12.86 -6.94 27.74
CA ALA A 40 13.75 -6.17 28.60
C ALA A 40 13.59 -4.64 28.47
N MET A 41 12.85 -4.14 27.48
CA MET A 41 12.63 -2.70 27.33
C MET A 41 11.68 -2.15 28.41
N PRO A 42 11.87 -0.89 28.85
CA PRO A 42 10.94 -0.22 29.75
C PRO A 42 9.51 -0.23 29.19
N ASP A 43 8.51 -0.49 30.04
CA ASP A 43 7.10 -0.41 29.65
C ASP A 43 6.68 1.05 29.45
N GLY A 44 6.21 1.36 28.25
CA GLY A 44 5.68 2.65 27.86
C GLY A 44 4.18 2.81 28.14
N GLY A 45 3.46 1.71 28.41
CA GLY A 45 2.02 1.71 28.63
C GLY A 45 1.22 1.18 27.45
N LYS A 46 -0.09 1.46 27.47
CA LYS A 46 -1.08 1.01 26.49
C LYS A 46 -1.60 2.22 25.71
N TYR A 47 -1.69 2.07 24.38
CA TYR A 47 -2.07 3.14 23.45
C TYR A 47 -2.98 2.61 22.33
N LYS A 48 -3.73 3.50 21.68
CA LYS A 48 -4.17 3.27 20.30
C LYS A 48 -3.03 3.62 19.36
N LEU A 49 -2.95 3.00 18.19
CA LEU A 49 -1.92 3.37 17.21
C LEU A 49 -2.02 4.85 16.82
N SER A 50 -3.24 5.38 16.73
CA SER A 50 -3.54 6.79 16.47
C SER A 50 -3.02 7.75 17.53
N ASP A 51 -2.68 7.28 18.73
CA ASP A 51 -2.09 8.11 19.79
C ASP A 51 -0.58 8.29 19.58
N LEU A 52 0.04 7.43 18.77
CA LEU A 52 1.47 7.44 18.47
C LEU A 52 1.75 8.01 17.07
N VAL A 53 0.93 7.65 16.09
CA VAL A 53 1.11 8.07 14.70
C VAL A 53 -0.22 8.14 13.97
N ARG A 54 -0.36 9.16 13.12
CA ARG A 54 -1.47 9.26 12.18
C ARG A 54 -0.95 9.06 10.77
N ILE A 55 -1.50 8.06 10.07
CA ILE A 55 -1.16 7.74 8.68
C ILE A 55 -2.40 8.04 7.83
N ARG A 56 -2.23 8.83 6.77
CA ARG A 56 -3.33 9.22 5.88
C ARG A 56 -2.87 9.15 4.43
N CYS A 57 -3.77 8.86 3.49
CA CYS A 57 -3.52 9.02 2.06
C CYS A 57 -4.42 10.11 1.51
N SER A 58 -3.86 11.05 0.75
CA SER A 58 -4.61 12.08 0.03
C SER A 58 -3.87 12.47 -1.24
N GLY A 59 -4.59 12.57 -2.37
CA GLY A 59 -3.99 12.92 -3.66
C GLY A 59 -2.88 11.96 -4.10
N GLY A 60 -3.00 10.67 -3.75
CA GLY A 60 -1.98 9.66 -4.04
C GLY A 60 -0.69 9.77 -3.21
N MET A 61 -0.69 10.56 -2.13
CA MET A 61 0.44 10.77 -1.24
C MET A 61 0.13 10.28 0.16
N LEU A 62 1.09 9.58 0.78
CA LEU A 62 0.98 9.17 2.18
C LEU A 62 1.52 10.28 3.08
N PHE A 63 0.75 10.64 4.10
CA PHE A 63 1.12 11.59 5.14
C PHE A 63 1.27 10.82 6.44
N VAL A 64 2.42 10.98 7.09
CA VAL A 64 2.74 10.31 8.35
C VAL A 64 3.10 11.38 9.38
N GLU A 65 2.30 11.45 10.44
CA GLU A 65 2.41 12.48 11.46
C GLU A 65 2.60 11.84 12.85
N PRO A 66 3.82 11.92 13.43
CA PRO A 66 4.04 11.42 14.78
C PRO A 66 3.30 12.30 15.79
N GLN A 67 2.56 11.64 16.67
CA GLN A 67 1.74 12.29 17.69
C GLN A 67 2.55 12.56 18.97
N PRO A 68 2.08 13.46 19.86
CA PRO A 68 2.83 13.84 21.07
C PRO A 68 3.25 12.65 21.95
N ALA A 69 2.42 11.61 22.07
CA ALA A 69 2.74 10.45 22.91
C ALA A 69 3.92 9.61 22.38
N ALA A 70 4.26 9.73 21.10
CA ALA A 70 5.43 9.08 20.52
C ALA A 70 6.75 9.86 20.75
N ARG A 71 6.70 11.06 21.37
CA ARG A 71 7.87 11.93 21.60
C ARG A 71 8.43 11.84 23.03
N ARG A 72 8.18 10.73 23.73
CA ARG A 72 8.80 10.45 25.04
C ARG A 72 10.25 10.02 24.81
N GLN A 73 11.20 10.71 25.43
CA GLN A 73 12.63 10.39 25.31
C GLN A 73 12.98 8.94 25.65
N GLY A 74 13.86 8.35 24.85
CA GLY A 74 14.37 6.99 25.04
C GLY A 74 13.70 5.94 24.15
N THR A 75 13.88 4.68 24.53
CA THR A 75 13.30 3.50 23.87
C THR A 75 12.44 2.74 24.86
N TYR A 76 11.21 2.39 24.47
CA TYR A 76 10.26 1.70 25.32
C TYR A 76 9.34 0.78 24.52
N ARG A 77 8.86 -0.28 25.15
CA ARG A 77 7.82 -1.15 24.57
C ARG A 77 6.44 -0.56 24.81
N VAL A 78 5.50 -0.79 23.91
CA VAL A 78 4.11 -0.36 24.08
C VAL A 78 3.15 -1.50 23.76
N ARG A 79 1.95 -1.44 24.33
CA ARG A 79 0.82 -2.29 23.95
C ARG A 79 -0.14 -1.48 23.09
N ILE A 80 -0.49 -1.99 21.91
CA ILE A 80 -1.43 -1.34 21.01
C ILE A 80 -2.80 -2.02 21.11
N GLU A 81 -3.86 -1.22 21.28
CA GLU A 81 -5.23 -1.71 21.30
C GLU A 81 -5.59 -2.46 20.01
N GLY A 82 -6.16 -3.66 20.15
CA GLY A 82 -6.56 -4.50 19.02
C GLY A 82 -5.40 -5.17 18.27
N SER A 83 -4.18 -5.17 18.81
CA SER A 83 -3.02 -5.79 18.20
C SER A 83 -2.31 -6.75 19.15
N ASP A 84 -2.12 -7.99 18.72
CA ASP A 84 -1.31 -9.00 19.42
C ASP A 84 0.19 -8.91 19.07
N ALA A 85 0.58 -8.05 18.13
CA ALA A 85 1.98 -7.79 17.80
C ALA A 85 2.73 -7.12 18.97
N HIS A 86 4.05 -7.31 19.02
CA HIS A 86 4.90 -6.55 19.93
C HIS A 86 5.26 -5.21 19.30
N TRP A 87 5.28 -4.15 20.10
CA TRP A 87 5.58 -2.80 19.62
C TRP A 87 6.66 -2.14 20.45
N SER A 88 7.51 -1.36 19.81
CA SER A 88 8.48 -0.48 20.46
C SER A 88 8.45 0.90 19.85
N VAL A 89 8.62 1.93 20.67
CA VAL A 89 8.81 3.30 20.24
C VAL A 89 10.18 3.78 20.71
N MET A 90 10.88 4.49 19.83
CA MET A 90 12.15 5.13 20.12
C MET A 90 12.09 6.56 19.62
N TYR A 91 12.34 7.52 20.50
CA TYR A 91 12.39 8.93 20.16
C TYR A 91 13.77 9.50 20.45
N HIS A 92 14.34 10.16 19.45
CA HIS A 92 15.58 10.91 19.56
C HIS A 92 15.32 12.34 19.08
N GLY A 93 15.13 13.24 20.05
CA GLY A 93 15.13 14.68 19.78
C GLY A 93 16.55 15.15 19.49
N VAL A 94 16.78 15.75 18.32
CA VAL A 94 18.07 16.33 17.95
C VAL A 94 18.03 17.84 18.15
N ALA A 95 19.08 18.42 18.73
CA ALA A 95 19.24 19.86 18.80
C ALA A 95 19.13 20.46 17.39
N GLY A 96 18.20 21.39 17.19
CA GLY A 96 17.87 21.94 15.86
C GLY A 96 16.52 21.50 15.28
N GLY A 97 15.69 20.80 16.06
CA GLY A 97 14.28 20.54 15.72
C GLY A 97 14.04 19.38 14.75
N MET A 98 15.06 18.56 14.49
CA MET A 98 14.89 17.31 13.74
C MET A 98 14.48 16.18 14.69
N ASP A 99 13.17 16.05 14.90
CA ASP A 99 12.57 14.97 15.67
C ASP A 99 12.64 13.66 14.88
N ASN A 100 13.33 12.65 15.43
CA ASN A 100 13.30 11.29 14.89
C ASN A 100 12.44 10.40 15.78
N VAL A 101 11.31 9.94 15.23
CA VAL A 101 10.44 8.96 15.88
C VAL A 101 10.53 7.65 15.12
N PHE A 102 10.83 6.57 15.84
CA PHE A 102 10.85 5.21 15.34
C PHE A 102 9.72 4.44 16.02
N ILE A 103 8.81 3.87 15.24
CA ILE A 103 7.76 3.00 15.73
C ILE A 103 7.96 1.67 15.01
N THR A 104 8.20 0.61 15.78
CA THR A 104 8.47 -0.71 15.21
C THR A 104 7.46 -1.71 15.72
N ARG A 105 6.94 -2.50 14.78
CA ARG A 105 5.96 -3.55 14.97
C ARG A 105 6.63 -4.90 14.67
N TYR A 106 6.51 -5.84 15.59
CA TYR A 106 7.06 -7.19 15.47
C TYR A 106 5.95 -8.24 15.56
N GLU A 107 5.93 -9.15 14.59
CA GLU A 107 5.12 -10.37 14.59
C GLU A 107 6.05 -11.56 14.70
N PHE A 108 6.02 -12.28 15.82
CA PHE A 108 6.90 -13.44 16.04
C PHE A 108 6.24 -14.79 15.77
N ASP A 109 4.96 -14.82 15.38
CA ASP A 109 4.27 -16.06 15.06
C ASP A 109 4.59 -16.47 13.61
N GLU A 110 5.46 -17.47 13.45
CA GLU A 110 5.89 -18.01 12.14
C GLU A 110 4.72 -18.57 11.32
N ALA A 111 3.62 -19.00 11.96
CA ALA A 111 2.44 -19.56 11.29
C ALA A 111 1.50 -18.46 10.74
N ALA A 112 1.68 -17.20 11.13
CA ALA A 112 0.86 -16.09 10.69
C ALA A 112 1.23 -15.62 9.26
N ARG A 113 0.82 -16.41 8.27
CA ARG A 113 0.39 -15.98 6.92
C ARG A 113 1.29 -14.94 6.22
N GLY A 114 2.45 -15.36 5.71
CA GLY A 114 3.08 -14.64 4.60
C GLY A 114 4.26 -13.72 4.92
N GLY A 115 4.91 -13.88 6.07
CA GLY A 115 6.35 -13.62 6.18
C GLY A 115 6.81 -12.25 6.66
N MET A 116 5.96 -11.21 6.78
CA MET A 116 6.42 -9.92 7.35
C MET A 116 6.46 -9.96 8.87
N TRP A 117 7.65 -10.03 9.46
CA TRP A 117 7.83 -10.21 10.91
C TRP A 117 8.35 -8.96 11.63
N ASN A 118 8.89 -7.99 10.89
CA ASN A 118 9.28 -6.68 11.42
C ASN A 118 8.88 -5.58 10.42
N ILE A 119 8.16 -4.57 10.89
CA ILE A 119 7.86 -3.34 10.16
C ILE A 119 8.25 -2.15 11.04
N SER A 120 9.18 -1.33 10.57
CA SER A 120 9.60 -0.10 11.24
C SER A 120 9.20 1.10 10.42
N LEU A 121 8.65 2.10 11.09
CA LEU A 121 8.38 3.42 10.57
C LEU A 121 9.32 4.41 11.27
N ARG A 122 10.08 5.16 10.47
CA ARG A 122 10.85 6.32 10.92
C ARG A 122 10.29 7.59 10.31
N THR A 123 10.05 8.61 11.11
CA THR A 123 9.73 9.97 10.62
C THR A 123 10.92 10.90 10.86
N PHE A 124 11.13 11.86 9.95
CA PHE A 124 12.15 12.89 10.04
C PHE A 124 11.66 14.18 9.37
N GLY A 125 12.43 15.27 9.47
CA GLY A 125 12.08 16.56 8.86
C GLY A 125 11.82 16.43 7.35
N GLY A 126 10.55 16.57 6.95
CA GLY A 126 10.13 16.55 5.54
C GLY A 126 9.92 15.16 4.92
N GLY A 127 9.90 14.08 5.71
CA GLY A 127 9.75 12.74 5.14
C GLY A 127 9.52 11.61 6.14
N PHE A 128 9.39 10.41 5.60
CA PHE A 128 9.32 9.18 6.37
C PHE A 128 9.98 8.02 5.64
N TYR A 129 10.24 6.95 6.38
CA TYR A 129 10.89 5.75 5.91
C TYR A 129 10.23 4.53 6.55
N PHE A 130 9.64 3.67 5.72
CA PHE A 130 9.20 2.34 6.13
C PHE A 130 10.26 1.33 5.76
N THR A 131 10.56 0.43 6.69
CA THR A 131 11.31 -0.80 6.40
C THR A 131 10.48 -1.99 6.83
N ALA A 132 10.43 -3.01 5.99
CA ALA A 132 9.90 -4.31 6.38
C ALA A 132 10.86 -5.43 6.00
N GLN A 133 10.80 -6.50 6.78
CA GLN A 133 11.48 -7.76 6.50
C GLN A 133 10.43 -8.85 6.30
N VAL A 134 10.47 -9.50 5.15
CA VAL A 134 9.55 -10.56 4.73
C VAL A 134 10.30 -11.88 4.54
N GLY A 135 9.85 -12.98 5.13
CA GLY A 135 10.44 -14.31 5.01
C GLY A 135 11.30 -14.70 6.22
N SER A 136 11.93 -15.88 6.15
CA SER A 136 12.75 -16.44 7.22
C SER A 136 14.13 -16.86 6.72
N GLY A 137 15.11 -16.80 7.63
CA GLY A 137 16.49 -17.21 7.38
C GLY A 137 17.11 -16.56 6.14
N ASN A 138 17.66 -17.39 5.25
CA ASN A 138 18.37 -16.94 4.04
C ASN A 138 17.46 -16.45 2.90
N ASN A 139 16.13 -16.54 3.05
CA ASN A 139 15.16 -16.10 2.06
C ASN A 139 14.46 -14.80 2.47
N MET A 140 15.10 -14.02 3.34
CA MET A 140 14.58 -12.72 3.76
C MET A 140 14.60 -11.71 2.60
N THR A 141 13.47 -11.04 2.41
CA THR A 141 13.28 -9.91 1.53
C THR A 141 13.15 -8.65 2.37
N HIS A 142 14.03 -7.69 2.15
CA HIS A 142 13.93 -6.36 2.72
C HIS A 142 13.17 -5.46 1.77
N VAL A 143 12.17 -4.77 2.29
CA VAL A 143 11.37 -3.77 1.58
C VAL A 143 11.65 -2.44 2.26
N ASN A 144 12.21 -1.50 1.52
CA ASN A 144 12.47 -0.15 1.99
C ASN A 144 11.63 0.82 1.15
N LEU A 145 10.80 1.60 1.81
CA LEU A 145 9.94 2.59 1.19
C LEU A 145 10.27 3.94 1.81
N HIS A 146 10.88 4.80 1.02
CA HIS A 146 11.34 6.11 1.43
C HIS A 146 10.48 7.19 0.79
N PHE A 147 10.02 8.14 1.58
CA PHE A 147 9.36 9.34 1.11
C PHE A 147 10.12 10.57 1.58
N ALA A 148 10.69 11.32 0.64
CA ALA A 148 11.35 12.59 0.89
C ALA A 148 11.35 13.42 -0.40
N ASN A 149 11.38 14.74 -0.28
CA ASN A 149 11.45 15.66 -1.43
C ASN A 149 10.36 15.40 -2.49
N ASN A 150 9.13 15.11 -2.05
CA ASN A 150 8.00 14.75 -2.92
C ASN A 150 8.27 13.56 -3.86
N GLN A 151 9.14 12.64 -3.45
CA GLN A 151 9.43 11.42 -4.20
C GLN A 151 9.25 10.20 -3.30
N VAL A 152 8.57 9.18 -3.86
CA VAL A 152 8.49 7.83 -3.29
C VAL A 152 9.58 6.99 -3.92
N ARG A 153 10.45 6.39 -3.11
CA ARG A 153 11.46 5.42 -3.56
C ARG A 153 11.18 4.07 -2.91
N LEU A 154 11.06 3.04 -3.73
CA LEU A 154 10.90 1.67 -3.30
C LEU A 154 12.17 0.89 -3.64
N THR A 155 12.80 0.31 -2.63
CA THR A 155 13.93 -0.59 -2.78
C THR A 155 13.56 -1.95 -2.20
N ILE A 156 13.65 -3.00 -3.02
CA ILE A 156 13.40 -4.38 -2.61
C ILE A 156 14.67 -5.18 -2.81
N THR A 157 15.21 -5.73 -1.74
CA THR A 157 16.41 -6.59 -1.79
C THR A 157 16.12 -7.93 -1.16
N GLY A 158 16.29 -9.02 -1.88
CA GLY A 158 16.02 -10.35 -1.35
C GLY A 158 16.18 -11.42 -2.42
N ARG A 159 16.13 -12.68 -1.99
CA ARG A 159 16.20 -13.83 -2.89
C ARG A 159 14.83 -14.15 -3.44
N GLN A 160 14.63 -13.88 -4.73
CA GLN A 160 13.44 -14.36 -5.41
C GLN A 160 13.53 -15.88 -5.64
N PRO A 161 12.42 -16.63 -5.54
CA PRO A 161 12.40 -18.05 -5.86
C PRO A 161 12.92 -18.28 -7.29
N GLY A 162 14.04 -18.99 -7.44
CA GLY A 162 14.61 -19.35 -8.74
C GLY A 162 15.47 -18.28 -9.44
N GLY A 163 15.76 -17.13 -8.81
CA GLY A 163 16.44 -16.01 -9.45
C GLY A 163 17.77 -15.58 -8.85
N VAL A 164 18.53 -14.81 -9.63
CA VAL A 164 19.69 -14.00 -9.17
C VAL A 164 19.15 -12.83 -8.34
N ASN A 165 19.78 -12.55 -7.20
CA ASN A 165 19.45 -11.40 -6.35
C ASN A 165 19.74 -10.09 -7.09
N GLN A 166 18.81 -9.58 -7.88
CA GLN A 166 18.87 -8.20 -8.36
C GLN A 166 17.98 -7.33 -7.48
N PRO A 167 18.54 -6.31 -6.81
CA PRO A 167 17.74 -5.38 -6.05
C PRO A 167 16.84 -4.59 -7.00
N LEU A 168 15.54 -4.54 -6.74
CA LEU A 168 14.66 -3.60 -7.40
C LEU A 168 14.83 -2.24 -6.72
N ASN A 169 15.10 -1.20 -7.49
CA ASN A 169 15.18 0.17 -6.99
C ASN A 169 14.43 1.09 -7.96
N VAL A 170 13.24 1.52 -7.54
CA VAL A 170 12.34 2.31 -8.38
C VAL A 170 11.94 3.58 -7.64
N ALA A 171 11.65 4.63 -8.40
CA ALA A 171 11.21 5.89 -7.84
C ALA A 171 10.02 6.45 -8.63
N ALA A 172 9.14 7.12 -7.93
CA ALA A 172 7.89 7.69 -8.44
C ALA A 172 7.60 9.02 -7.72
N SER A 173 6.83 9.90 -8.35
CA SER A 173 6.39 11.17 -7.75
C SER A 173 5.29 10.97 -6.69
N SER A 174 4.59 9.84 -6.74
CA SER A 174 3.46 9.53 -5.85
C SER A 174 3.28 8.02 -5.69
N PHE A 175 2.45 7.60 -4.72
CA PHE A 175 2.05 6.21 -4.58
C PHE A 175 1.16 5.76 -5.74
N ALA A 176 0.35 6.66 -6.32
CA ALA A 176 -0.46 6.37 -7.49
C ALA A 176 0.43 6.03 -8.71
N GLU A 177 1.49 6.82 -8.95
CA GLU A 177 2.45 6.51 -10.02
C GLU A 177 3.21 5.20 -9.71
N LEU A 178 3.63 4.96 -8.46
CA LEU A 178 4.29 3.71 -8.07
C LEU A 178 3.37 2.50 -8.31
N TYR A 179 2.08 2.62 -7.97
CA TYR A 179 1.06 1.59 -8.23
C TYR A 179 0.89 1.32 -9.72
N SER A 180 0.80 2.37 -10.54
CA SER A 180 0.62 2.24 -11.99
C SER A 180 1.85 1.61 -12.67
N ARG A 181 3.06 2.00 -12.28
CA ARG A 181 4.31 1.56 -12.92
C ARG A 181 4.84 0.22 -12.41
N HIS A 182 4.61 -0.08 -11.14
CA HIS A 182 5.09 -1.28 -10.45
C HIS A 182 3.96 -1.95 -9.65
N PRO A 183 2.86 -2.32 -10.31
CA PRO A 183 1.65 -2.79 -9.63
C PRO A 183 1.89 -4.07 -8.82
N ASP A 184 2.66 -5.02 -9.36
CA ASP A 184 2.92 -6.29 -8.71
C ASP A 184 3.73 -6.11 -7.41
N GLU A 185 4.79 -5.29 -7.44
CA GLU A 185 5.59 -5.02 -6.24
C GLU A 185 4.85 -4.16 -5.23
N PHE A 186 4.05 -3.20 -5.69
CA PHE A 186 3.22 -2.39 -4.81
C PHE A 186 2.22 -3.26 -4.05
N ARG A 187 1.53 -4.17 -4.75
CA ARG A 187 0.51 -5.05 -4.16
C ARG A 187 1.12 -6.13 -3.29
N ARG A 188 2.27 -6.68 -3.68
CA ARG A 188 2.94 -7.75 -2.94
C ARG A 188 3.64 -7.25 -1.68
N TYR A 189 4.22 -6.05 -1.71
CA TYR A 189 5.10 -5.57 -0.65
C TYR A 189 4.63 -4.29 0.02
N VAL A 190 4.34 -3.24 -0.76
CA VAL A 190 4.07 -1.89 -0.21
C VAL A 190 2.76 -1.84 0.56
N ARG A 191 1.66 -2.25 -0.08
CA ARG A 191 0.33 -2.16 0.53
C ARG A 191 0.16 -3.07 1.74
N PRO A 192 0.56 -4.36 1.72
CA PRO A 192 0.46 -5.20 2.90
C PRO A 192 1.33 -4.71 4.05
N MET A 193 2.50 -4.13 3.77
CA MET A 193 3.36 -3.51 4.79
C MET A 193 2.66 -2.35 5.48
N ILE A 194 2.13 -1.41 4.70
CA ILE A 194 1.43 -0.23 5.25
C ILE A 194 0.16 -0.65 5.99
N ARG A 195 -0.64 -1.57 5.42
CA ARG A 195 -1.87 -2.09 6.06
C ARG A 195 -1.58 -2.80 7.38
N LYS A 196 -0.60 -3.71 7.40
CA LYS A 196 -0.20 -4.41 8.63
C LYS A 196 0.27 -3.43 9.71
N PHE A 197 1.00 -2.40 9.32
CA PHE A 197 1.47 -1.39 10.27
C PHE A 197 0.33 -0.50 10.77
N ALA A 198 -0.49 0.06 9.87
CA ALA A 198 -1.55 1.01 10.24
C ALA A 198 -2.77 0.34 10.90
N GLY A 199 -2.94 -0.97 10.77
CA GLY A 199 -4.14 -1.70 11.23
C GLY A 199 -5.34 -1.55 10.30
N GLU A 200 -5.44 -0.41 9.62
CA GLU A 200 -6.32 -0.14 8.49
C GLU A 200 -5.50 -0.01 7.18
N ASP A 201 -6.18 -0.01 6.05
CA ASP A 201 -5.53 0.23 4.75
C ASP A 201 -5.68 1.71 4.37
N PRO A 202 -4.71 2.59 4.67
CA PRO A 202 -4.78 3.98 4.25
C PRO A 202 -4.75 4.11 2.72
N LEU A 203 -4.28 3.06 2.04
CA LEU A 203 -4.29 2.91 0.59
C LEU A 203 -5.50 2.11 0.11
N ALA A 204 -6.59 1.99 0.88
CA ALA A 204 -7.84 1.48 0.35
C ALA A 204 -8.39 2.44 -0.72
N ILE A 205 -9.12 1.89 -1.70
CA ILE A 205 -9.83 2.71 -2.68
C ILE A 205 -10.81 3.66 -1.98
N LYS A 206 -10.84 4.93 -2.41
CA LYS A 206 -11.73 5.94 -1.85
C LYS A 206 -13.05 5.97 -2.61
N ALA A 207 -14.07 6.57 -1.99
CA ALA A 207 -15.43 6.60 -2.52
C ALA A 207 -15.51 7.22 -3.93
N GLY A 208 -14.75 8.28 -4.20
CA GLY A 208 -14.72 8.95 -5.50
C GLY A 208 -14.26 8.01 -6.61
N ASP A 209 -13.14 7.31 -6.40
CA ASP A 209 -12.63 6.30 -7.35
C ASP A 209 -13.60 5.12 -7.49
N ALA A 210 -14.09 4.57 -6.36
CA ALA A 210 -14.97 3.41 -6.36
C ALA A 210 -16.28 3.66 -7.11
N TYR A 211 -16.95 4.79 -6.87
CA TYR A 211 -18.22 5.10 -7.53
C TYR A 211 -18.07 5.51 -8.99
N ARG A 212 -16.90 6.03 -9.42
CA ARG A 212 -16.63 6.25 -10.85
C ARG A 212 -16.54 4.94 -11.63
N LEU A 213 -16.02 3.87 -11.03
CA LEU A 213 -15.92 2.54 -11.66
C LEU A 213 -17.28 1.88 -11.92
N PHE A 214 -18.33 2.29 -11.20
CA PHE A 214 -19.64 1.65 -11.24
C PHE A 214 -20.77 2.68 -11.46
N PRO A 215 -20.89 3.26 -12.68
CA PRO A 215 -21.91 4.25 -13.02
C PRO A 215 -23.35 3.79 -12.76
N GLU A 216 -23.60 2.47 -12.80
CA GLU A 216 -24.89 1.86 -12.55
C GLU A 216 -25.41 2.03 -11.11
N ILE A 217 -24.52 2.27 -10.13
CA ILE A 217 -24.91 2.46 -8.74
C ILE A 217 -25.63 3.82 -8.60
N GLN A 218 -26.87 3.76 -8.11
CA GLN A 218 -27.72 4.92 -7.88
C GLN A 218 -27.54 5.46 -6.46
N PRO A 219 -27.54 6.80 -6.27
CA PRO A 219 -27.45 7.40 -4.95
C PRO A 219 -28.76 7.20 -4.17
N ASP A 220 -28.66 7.20 -2.84
CA ASP A 220 -29.86 7.26 -1.98
C ASP A 220 -30.62 8.58 -2.28
N PRO A 221 -31.92 8.53 -2.61
CA PRO A 221 -32.73 9.73 -2.85
C PRO A 221 -32.72 10.72 -1.68
N ARG A 222 -32.64 10.24 -0.43
CA ARG A 222 -32.59 11.10 0.78
C ARG A 222 -31.30 11.89 0.85
N VAL A 223 -30.17 11.24 0.57
CA VAL A 223 -28.86 11.90 0.53
C VAL A 223 -28.79 12.88 -0.64
N THR A 224 -29.37 12.51 -1.78
CA THR A 224 -29.48 13.40 -2.95
C THR A 224 -30.27 14.67 -2.64
N ALA A 225 -31.40 14.53 -1.93
CA ALA A 225 -32.17 15.67 -1.44
C ALA A 225 -31.34 16.55 -0.48
N GLN A 226 -30.61 15.96 0.47
CA GLN A 226 -29.73 16.71 1.39
C GLN A 226 -28.63 17.48 0.65
N VAL A 227 -27.96 16.87 -0.33
CA VAL A 227 -26.97 17.59 -1.16
C VAL A 227 -27.62 18.75 -1.89
N THR A 228 -28.83 18.55 -2.43
CA THR A 228 -29.58 19.57 -3.18
C THR A 228 -29.96 20.75 -2.29
N GLU A 229 -30.43 20.50 -1.07
CA GLU A 229 -30.74 21.52 -0.05
C GLU A 229 -29.50 22.36 0.34
N LEU A 230 -28.30 21.76 0.31
CA LEU A 230 -27.05 22.46 0.62
C LEU A 230 -26.57 23.38 -0.52
N LEU A 231 -27.04 23.22 -1.76
CA LEU A 231 -26.52 23.95 -2.93
C LEU A 231 -26.66 25.47 -2.80
N SER A 232 -27.81 25.97 -2.32
CA SER A 232 -28.02 27.41 -2.15
C SER A 232 -27.07 28.00 -1.11
N ALA A 233 -26.81 27.28 -0.03
CA ALA A 233 -25.89 27.71 1.02
C ALA A 233 -24.41 27.63 0.60
N LEU A 234 -24.05 26.70 -0.31
CA LEU A 234 -22.71 26.63 -0.90
C LEU A 234 -22.38 27.85 -1.78
N ASP A 235 -23.41 28.49 -2.35
CA ASP A 235 -23.29 29.71 -3.16
C ASP A 235 -23.59 31.00 -2.37
N SER A 236 -23.81 30.91 -1.06
CA SER A 236 -24.16 32.07 -0.23
C SER A 236 -23.10 33.16 -0.33
N PRO A 237 -23.47 34.46 -0.41
CA PRO A 237 -22.49 35.55 -0.34
C PRO A 237 -21.75 35.58 1.01
N VAL A 238 -22.34 34.99 2.06
CA VAL A 238 -21.76 34.94 3.41
C VAL A 238 -20.80 33.76 3.54
N SER A 239 -19.50 34.05 3.72
CA SER A 239 -18.46 33.01 3.79
C SER A 239 -18.68 31.97 4.90
N ALA A 240 -19.24 32.39 6.05
CA ALA A 240 -19.52 31.48 7.16
C ALA A 240 -20.58 30.43 6.78
N GLU A 241 -21.59 30.81 5.99
CA GLU A 241 -22.63 29.89 5.53
C GLU A 241 -22.07 28.89 4.51
N ARG A 242 -21.25 29.35 3.56
CA ARG A 242 -20.57 28.47 2.60
C ARG A 242 -19.70 27.42 3.30
N ASN A 243 -18.95 27.84 4.31
CA ASN A 243 -18.11 26.94 5.10
C ASN A 243 -18.94 25.94 5.91
N ARG A 244 -20.03 26.38 6.53
CA ARG A 244 -20.96 25.49 7.25
C ARG A 244 -21.59 24.45 6.32
N ALA A 245 -22.01 24.88 5.12
CA ALA A 245 -22.57 24.01 4.10
C ALA A 245 -21.54 23.00 3.58
N SER A 246 -20.29 23.42 3.36
CA SER A 246 -19.19 22.53 2.95
C SER A 246 -18.88 21.48 4.02
N GLN A 247 -18.90 21.86 5.30
CA GLN A 247 -18.77 20.92 6.42
C GLN A 247 -19.96 19.96 6.52
N ALA A 248 -21.17 20.45 6.26
CA ALA A 248 -22.37 19.60 6.22
C ALA A 248 -22.29 18.57 5.09
N LEU A 249 -21.83 18.99 3.91
CA LEU A 249 -21.55 18.12 2.77
C LEU A 249 -20.49 17.07 3.13
N ALA A 250 -19.38 17.48 3.76
CA ALA A 250 -18.34 16.55 4.21
C ALA A 250 -18.85 15.49 5.18
N ARG A 251 -19.80 15.83 6.07
CA ARG A 251 -20.43 14.89 7.00
C ARG A 251 -21.31 13.83 6.32
N LEU A 252 -21.73 14.03 5.08
CA LEU A 252 -22.46 13.01 4.31
C LEU A 252 -21.58 11.84 3.88
N GLY A 253 -20.24 12.02 3.85
CA GLY A 253 -19.28 10.97 3.54
C GLY A 253 -19.48 10.33 2.15
N ALA A 254 -19.21 9.02 2.05
CA ALA A 254 -19.29 8.27 0.80
C ALA A 254 -20.67 8.34 0.09
N PRO A 255 -21.82 8.22 0.79
CA PRO A 255 -23.13 8.44 0.16
C PRO A 255 -23.27 9.82 -0.50
N GLY A 256 -22.74 10.88 0.14
CA GLY A 256 -22.71 12.22 -0.42
C GLY A 256 -21.85 12.31 -1.69
N VAL A 257 -20.70 11.64 -1.71
CA VAL A 257 -19.81 11.57 -2.89
C VAL A 257 -20.55 10.95 -4.07
N LEU A 258 -21.25 9.83 -3.87
CA LEU A 258 -22.05 9.19 -4.91
C LEU A 258 -23.14 10.14 -5.45
N ALA A 259 -23.88 10.80 -4.56
CA ALA A 259 -24.90 11.77 -4.97
C ALA A 259 -24.31 12.91 -5.83
N VAL A 260 -23.18 13.48 -5.42
CA VAL A 260 -22.50 14.55 -6.17
C VAL A 260 -21.90 14.07 -7.51
N LEU A 261 -21.50 12.81 -7.61
CA LEU A 261 -21.02 12.20 -8.86
C LEU A 261 -22.14 11.91 -9.87
N ARG A 262 -23.40 11.84 -9.41
CA ARG A 262 -24.57 11.52 -10.24
C ARG A 262 -25.45 12.74 -10.53
N MET A 263 -25.21 13.85 -9.84
CA MET A 263 -25.90 15.12 -10.05
C MET A 263 -25.55 15.74 -11.40
N ASP A 264 -26.56 16.28 -12.11
CA ASP A 264 -26.34 17.14 -13.27
C ASP A 264 -25.73 18.49 -12.85
N ARG A 265 -24.59 18.83 -13.44
CA ARG A 265 -23.79 20.02 -13.09
C ARG A 265 -24.00 21.18 -14.06
N SER A 266 -24.84 21.02 -15.07
CA SER A 266 -25.09 22.00 -16.12
C SER A 266 -25.65 23.32 -15.56
N MET A 267 -26.48 23.24 -14.53
CA MET A 267 -27.19 24.37 -13.93
C MET A 267 -26.52 24.95 -12.67
N LEU A 268 -25.37 24.40 -12.25
CA LEU A 268 -24.68 24.85 -11.04
C LEU A 268 -23.88 26.14 -11.27
N SER A 269 -23.85 27.01 -10.26
CA SER A 269 -22.94 28.17 -10.25
C SER A 269 -21.47 27.71 -10.25
N PRO A 270 -20.53 28.56 -10.70
CA PRO A 270 -19.10 28.23 -10.62
C PRO A 270 -18.62 27.91 -9.19
N GLU A 271 -19.09 28.63 -8.17
CA GLU A 271 -18.72 28.39 -6.77
C GLU A 271 -19.28 27.04 -6.27
N GLN A 272 -20.54 26.72 -6.58
CA GLN A 272 -21.13 25.41 -6.27
C GLN A 272 -20.31 24.28 -6.89
N ARG A 273 -19.99 24.40 -8.18
CA ARG A 273 -19.19 23.40 -8.90
C ARG A 273 -17.83 23.20 -8.25
N ALA A 274 -17.11 24.29 -7.96
CA ALA A 274 -15.79 24.23 -7.34
C ALA A 274 -15.82 23.52 -5.97
N ARG A 275 -16.81 23.83 -5.12
CA ARG A 275 -16.94 23.19 -3.80
C ARG A 275 -17.33 21.71 -3.87
N LEU A 276 -18.22 21.35 -4.79
CA LEU A 276 -18.57 19.96 -5.03
C LEU A 276 -17.38 19.16 -5.57
N GLU A 277 -16.56 19.77 -6.44
CA GLU A 277 -15.32 19.17 -6.94
C GLU A 277 -14.28 19.00 -5.83
N GLU A 278 -14.09 19.99 -4.96
CA GLU A 278 -13.24 19.88 -3.77
C GLU A 278 -13.69 18.75 -2.84
N PHE A 279 -14.99 18.65 -2.59
CA PHE A 279 -15.58 17.57 -1.78
C PHE A 279 -15.32 16.18 -2.38
N VAL A 280 -15.52 16.01 -3.70
CA VAL A 280 -15.22 14.74 -4.39
C VAL A 280 -13.71 14.46 -4.36
N ALA A 281 -12.87 15.47 -4.61
CA ALA A 281 -11.41 15.33 -4.62
C ALA A 281 -10.85 14.92 -3.25
N ALA A 282 -11.48 15.34 -2.15
CA ALA A 282 -11.13 14.88 -0.80
C ALA A 282 -11.38 13.38 -0.58
N HIS A 283 -12.17 12.75 -1.45
CA HIS A 283 -12.51 11.32 -1.44
C HIS A 283 -11.99 10.59 -2.70
N ASP A 284 -10.95 11.11 -3.33
CA ASP A 284 -10.38 10.60 -4.58
C ASP A 284 -8.86 10.43 -4.39
N ASP A 285 -8.34 9.23 -4.66
CA ASP A 285 -6.89 8.94 -4.59
C ASP A 285 -6.23 9.08 -5.99
N ARG A 286 -6.99 9.45 -7.02
CA ARG A 286 -6.60 9.55 -8.43
C ARG A 286 -6.03 8.27 -9.00
N ARG A 287 -6.52 7.12 -8.52
CA ARG A 287 -6.11 5.82 -9.06
C ARG A 287 -6.80 5.50 -10.37
N CYS A 288 -8.02 6.03 -10.54
CA CYS A 288 -8.84 5.81 -11.73
C CYS A 288 -8.70 6.97 -12.73
N ALA A 289 -7.46 7.28 -13.16
CA ALA A 289 -7.23 8.34 -14.13
C ALA A 289 -7.96 8.07 -15.46
N ASP A 290 -7.89 6.83 -15.94
CA ASP A 290 -8.77 6.29 -16.99
C ASP A 290 -9.73 5.29 -16.36
N VAL A 291 -11.00 5.66 -16.27
CA VAL A 291 -12.04 4.83 -15.64
C VAL A 291 -12.26 3.53 -16.42
N GLU A 292 -12.19 3.56 -17.75
CA GLU A 292 -12.46 2.38 -18.58
C GLU A 292 -11.31 1.38 -18.54
N GLU A 293 -10.06 1.85 -18.51
CA GLU A 293 -8.90 0.99 -18.23
C GLU A 293 -8.98 0.41 -16.81
N SER A 294 -9.31 1.24 -15.83
CA SER A 294 -9.40 0.84 -14.42
C SER A 294 -10.49 -0.21 -14.17
N ARG A 295 -11.61 -0.15 -14.90
CA ARG A 295 -12.67 -1.18 -14.84
C ARG A 295 -12.22 -2.54 -15.38
N ARG A 296 -11.11 -2.60 -16.11
CA ARG A 296 -10.50 -3.83 -16.62
C ARG A 296 -9.31 -4.29 -15.77
N ASP A 297 -8.97 -3.60 -14.69
CA ASP A 297 -7.93 -4.05 -13.76
C ASP A 297 -8.54 -5.00 -12.71
N PRO A 298 -8.26 -6.33 -12.79
CA PRO A 298 -8.81 -7.29 -11.83
C PRO A 298 -8.34 -7.03 -10.39
N TRP A 299 -7.19 -6.39 -10.21
CA TRP A 299 -6.69 -6.07 -8.87
C TRP A 299 -7.43 -4.91 -8.24
N LEU A 300 -7.69 -3.86 -9.02
CA LEU A 300 -8.49 -2.74 -8.55
C LEU A 300 -9.92 -3.19 -8.22
N LEU A 301 -10.52 -4.05 -9.04
CA LEU A 301 -11.82 -4.64 -8.72
C LEU A 301 -11.77 -5.52 -7.45
N ALA A 302 -10.68 -6.27 -7.23
CA ALA A 302 -10.50 -7.02 -5.99
C ALA A 302 -10.39 -6.08 -4.77
N ASP A 303 -9.86 -4.87 -4.95
CA ASP A 303 -9.81 -3.83 -3.91
C ASP A 303 -11.19 -3.27 -3.59
N CYS A 304 -12.03 -3.09 -4.60
CA CYS A 304 -13.43 -2.70 -4.43
C CYS A 304 -14.24 -3.75 -3.65
N LEU A 305 -13.82 -5.01 -3.59
CA LEU A 305 -14.51 -6.02 -2.78
C LEU A 305 -14.43 -5.71 -1.29
N GLU A 306 -13.41 -5.00 -0.79
CA GLU A 306 -13.31 -4.64 0.62
C GLU A 306 -14.04 -3.35 0.97
N PHE A 307 -14.52 -2.60 -0.02
CA PHE A 307 -15.19 -1.31 0.16
C PHE A 307 -16.42 -1.42 1.08
N GLU A 308 -16.76 -0.35 1.81
CA GLU A 308 -17.80 -0.36 2.85
C GLU A 308 -19.22 -0.50 2.30
N ASP A 309 -19.49 0.06 1.11
CA ASP A 309 -20.79 0.00 0.44
C ASP A 309 -21.03 -1.39 -0.22
N PRO A 310 -22.08 -2.14 0.18
CA PRO A 310 -22.42 -3.42 -0.45
C PRO A 310 -22.65 -3.32 -1.97
N ALA A 311 -23.18 -2.21 -2.48
CA ALA A 311 -23.45 -2.04 -3.90
C ALA A 311 -22.15 -2.06 -4.72
N VAL A 312 -21.10 -1.39 -4.23
CA VAL A 312 -19.76 -1.41 -4.83
C VAL A 312 -19.21 -2.83 -4.85
N ARG A 313 -19.35 -3.58 -3.76
CA ARG A 313 -18.86 -4.96 -3.68
C ARG A 313 -19.57 -5.90 -4.64
N ILE A 314 -20.89 -5.76 -4.77
CA ILE A 314 -21.70 -6.54 -5.71
C ILE A 314 -21.29 -6.24 -7.15
N ALA A 315 -21.17 -4.96 -7.50
CA ALA A 315 -20.75 -4.53 -8.84
C ALA A 315 -19.33 -5.01 -9.18
N ALA A 316 -18.40 -4.88 -8.24
CA ALA A 316 -17.02 -5.34 -8.37
C ALA A 316 -16.93 -6.87 -8.56
N LYS A 317 -17.67 -7.66 -7.75
CA LYS A 317 -17.76 -9.11 -7.93
C LYS A 317 -18.29 -9.45 -9.32
N ALA A 318 -19.39 -8.83 -9.75
CA ALA A 318 -19.97 -9.09 -11.06
C ALA A 318 -19.00 -8.76 -12.21
N ALA A 319 -18.26 -7.65 -12.09
CA ALA A 319 -17.23 -7.28 -13.06
C ALA A 319 -16.07 -8.29 -13.10
N LEU A 320 -15.61 -8.76 -11.93
CA LEU A 320 -14.60 -9.81 -11.84
C LEU A 320 -15.07 -11.14 -12.46
N CYS A 321 -16.30 -11.58 -12.18
CA CYS A 321 -16.83 -12.82 -12.78
C CYS A 321 -16.86 -12.74 -14.31
N ARG A 322 -17.30 -11.60 -14.86
CA ARG A 322 -17.29 -11.37 -16.31
C ARG A 322 -15.87 -11.41 -16.90
N MET A 323 -14.92 -10.78 -16.24
CA MET A 323 -13.53 -10.70 -16.71
C MET A 323 -12.79 -12.05 -16.62
N LEU A 324 -13.02 -12.82 -15.56
CA LEU A 324 -12.36 -14.11 -15.35
C LEU A 324 -13.08 -15.26 -16.06
N GLY A 325 -14.32 -15.07 -16.52
CA GLY A 325 -15.12 -16.09 -17.19
C GLY A 325 -15.62 -17.21 -16.27
N GLU A 326 -15.67 -16.95 -14.96
CA GLU A 326 -16.02 -17.94 -13.93
C GLU A 326 -16.64 -17.25 -12.70
N ASP A 327 -17.27 -18.03 -11.82
CA ASP A 327 -17.79 -17.48 -10.57
C ASP A 327 -16.69 -17.24 -9.53
N VAL A 328 -16.62 -16.01 -9.03
CA VAL A 328 -15.73 -15.63 -7.94
C VAL A 328 -16.38 -15.98 -6.61
N LYS A 329 -15.76 -16.92 -5.87
CA LYS A 329 -16.19 -17.34 -4.53
C LYS A 329 -15.98 -16.24 -3.50
N TYR A 330 -16.91 -15.29 -3.49
CA TYR A 330 -16.92 -14.12 -2.61
C TYR A 330 -18.36 -13.79 -2.19
N ASP A 331 -18.55 -13.53 -0.91
CA ASP A 331 -19.82 -13.07 -0.34
C ASP A 331 -19.74 -11.56 -0.01
N PRO A 332 -20.44 -10.69 -0.74
CA PRO A 332 -20.48 -9.26 -0.46
C PRO A 332 -21.08 -8.89 0.90
N LEU A 333 -21.82 -9.77 1.57
CA LEU A 333 -22.49 -9.48 2.84
C LEU A 333 -21.77 -10.08 4.05
N ALA A 334 -20.65 -10.77 3.83
CA ALA A 334 -19.84 -11.31 4.91
C ALA A 334 -19.25 -10.21 5.82
N SER A 335 -18.80 -10.60 7.02
CA SER A 335 -18.14 -9.68 7.96
C SER A 335 -16.92 -9.01 7.31
N PRO A 336 -16.52 -7.81 7.76
CA PRO A 336 -15.33 -7.13 7.24
C PRO A 336 -14.08 -8.02 7.21
N GLU A 337 -13.86 -8.83 8.24
CA GLU A 337 -12.70 -9.74 8.36
C GLU A 337 -12.79 -10.88 7.35
N ALA A 338 -13.97 -11.47 7.18
CA ALA A 338 -14.19 -12.54 6.22
C ALA A 338 -14.04 -12.04 4.76
N ARG A 339 -14.53 -10.83 4.49
CA ARG A 339 -14.37 -10.13 3.21
C ARG A 339 -12.90 -9.86 2.89
N ALA A 340 -12.16 -9.29 3.85
CA ALA A 340 -10.73 -9.04 3.70
C ALA A 340 -9.97 -10.33 3.40
N ALA A 341 -10.19 -11.39 4.18
CA ALA A 341 -9.54 -12.68 3.96
C ALA A 341 -9.90 -13.31 2.61
N ALA A 342 -11.13 -13.13 2.11
CA ALA A 342 -11.54 -13.62 0.80
C ALA A 342 -10.92 -12.81 -0.35
N ALA A 343 -10.84 -11.48 -0.21
CA ALA A 343 -10.17 -10.61 -1.15
C ALA A 343 -8.65 -10.93 -1.24
N ASP A 344 -8.00 -11.19 -0.10
CA ASP A 344 -6.59 -11.61 -0.08
C ASP A 344 -6.36 -12.94 -0.79
N ARG A 345 -7.24 -13.94 -0.58
CA ARG A 345 -7.17 -15.20 -1.33
C ARG A 345 -7.35 -15.01 -2.84
N LEU A 346 -8.23 -14.08 -3.24
CA LEU A 346 -8.44 -13.74 -4.64
C LEU A 346 -7.18 -13.07 -5.21
N ARG A 347 -6.58 -12.13 -4.49
CA ARG A 347 -5.31 -11.50 -4.86
C ARG A 347 -4.17 -12.51 -5.02
N ASP A 348 -4.02 -13.44 -4.09
CA ASP A 348 -3.04 -14.52 -4.19
C ASP A 348 -3.25 -15.40 -5.42
N ARG A 349 -4.51 -15.57 -5.82
CA ARG A 349 -4.87 -16.29 -7.05
C ARG A 349 -4.53 -15.46 -8.28
N LEU A 350 -4.88 -14.18 -8.31
CA LEU A 350 -4.57 -13.26 -9.41
C LEU A 350 -3.06 -13.17 -9.63
N ALA A 351 -2.24 -13.16 -8.57
CA ALA A 351 -0.78 -13.18 -8.65
C ALA A 351 -0.20 -14.44 -9.33
N LYS A 352 -0.96 -15.55 -9.35
CA LYS A 352 -0.53 -16.82 -9.96
C LYS A 352 -0.99 -16.95 -11.40
N LEU A 353 -1.91 -16.09 -11.85
CA LEU A 353 -2.29 -16.08 -13.25
C LEU A 353 -1.08 -15.61 -14.08
N PRO A 354 -0.80 -16.26 -15.22
CA PRO A 354 0.25 -15.76 -16.11
C PRO A 354 -0.11 -14.32 -16.46
N ALA A 355 0.83 -13.40 -16.24
CA ALA A 355 0.62 -12.00 -16.59
C ALA A 355 0.26 -11.96 -18.08
N THR A 356 -1.01 -11.66 -18.37
CA THR A 356 -1.46 -11.29 -19.71
C THR A 356 -0.83 -9.94 -19.98
N ARG A 357 0.46 -9.97 -20.33
CA ARG A 357 1.23 -8.79 -20.65
C ARG A 357 0.43 -8.09 -21.75
N PRO A 358 -0.08 -6.86 -21.52
CA PRO A 358 -0.66 -6.08 -22.60
C PRO A 358 0.37 -6.09 -23.71
N ALA A 359 -0.03 -6.48 -24.93
CA ALA A 359 0.87 -6.54 -26.07
C ALA A 359 1.62 -5.21 -26.10
N ALA A 360 2.92 -5.24 -25.76
CA ALA A 360 3.69 -4.04 -25.60
C ALA A 360 3.63 -3.34 -26.95
N THR A 361 2.83 -2.27 -27.01
CA THR A 361 2.82 -1.39 -28.16
C THR A 361 4.16 -0.69 -28.03
N GLN A 362 5.18 -1.27 -28.65
CA GLN A 362 6.47 -0.61 -28.78
C GLN A 362 6.15 0.79 -29.28
N PRO A 363 6.54 1.84 -28.55
CA PRO A 363 6.34 3.19 -29.05
C PRO A 363 6.99 3.23 -30.43
N ALA A 364 6.17 3.47 -31.46
CA ALA A 364 6.61 3.51 -32.84
C ALA A 364 7.84 4.41 -32.87
N GLY A 365 9.00 3.83 -33.15
CA GLY A 365 10.29 4.49 -32.98
C GLY A 365 10.23 5.86 -33.64
N GLN A 366 10.34 6.92 -32.85
CA GLN A 366 10.55 8.25 -33.41
C GLN A 366 11.82 8.17 -34.25
N PRO A 367 11.77 8.43 -35.57
CA PRO A 367 12.97 8.46 -36.38
C PRO A 367 13.88 9.55 -35.82
N VAL A 368 15.05 9.14 -35.34
CA VAL A 368 16.12 10.05 -34.93
C VAL A 368 16.51 10.86 -36.16
N ARG A 369 16.01 12.10 -36.26
CA ARG A 369 16.52 13.09 -37.22
C ARG A 369 17.93 13.48 -36.76
N ILE A 370 18.93 12.86 -37.35
CA ILE A 370 20.31 13.34 -37.29
C ILE A 370 20.34 14.65 -38.10
N ALA A 371 20.49 15.79 -37.41
CA ALA A 371 20.72 17.06 -38.08
C ALA A 371 22.14 17.05 -38.68
N PRO A 372 22.32 17.40 -39.97
CA PRO A 372 23.65 17.55 -40.54
C PRO A 372 24.32 18.80 -39.95
N HIS A 373 25.52 18.64 -39.40
CA HIS A 373 26.41 19.75 -39.12
C HIS A 373 26.78 20.43 -40.45
N SER A 374 26.49 21.72 -40.56
CA SER A 374 27.01 22.63 -41.59
C SER A 374 27.96 23.61 -40.93
#